data_AF-S8DEY6-F1
#
_entry.id   AF-S8DEY6-F1
#
_cell.length_a   1.000
_cell.length_b   1.000
_cell.length_c   1.000
_cell.angle_alpha   90.00
_cell.angle_beta   90.00
_cell.angle_gamma   90.00
#
_symmetry.space_group_name_H-M   'P 1'
#
loop_
_entity.id
_entity.type
_entity.pdbx_description
1 polymer ?
#
loop_
_entity_poly.entity_id
_entity_poly.type
_entity_poly.pdbx_seq_one_letter_code
_entity_poly.pdbx_strand_id
1 'polypeptide(L)'
;MVDLNMEGMSLPAIFDKARRIHISASDASVDQDAVKKACGLLRKCEEMIGKLGLFSRNETNDEISTSSLKYILVPYYLGEFIEKTTAEDRIEILKASQAKLKEFVSFCGTMELVPDDELESSVQSTNGSTFADIRAKKIARFKRQKAAESKLLEIKEQKERRGRSTRASALSTPVEAGEDNLEDDDGEEEREAWLTTISLAICKALDLLEMLKKEEVMLSAIRDKQ
;
A
#
# COMPACT_ATOMS: atom_id res chain seq x y z
N MET A 1 14.73 -0.52 -23.55
CA MET A 1 13.74 -1.47 -23.03
C MET A 1 14.45 -2.22 -21.92
N VAL A 2 14.03 -2.08 -20.66
CA VAL A 2 14.67 -2.83 -19.57
C VAL A 2 14.19 -4.26 -19.72
N ASP A 3 15.07 -5.18 -20.12
CA ASP A 3 14.79 -6.61 -20.13
C ASP A 3 14.62 -7.08 -18.67
N LEU A 4 13.39 -7.00 -18.20
CA LEU A 4 13.00 -7.55 -16.93
C LEU A 4 12.73 -9.03 -17.17
N ASN A 5 13.78 -9.86 -17.08
CA ASN A 5 13.61 -11.29 -17.08
C ASN A 5 12.84 -11.70 -15.81
N MET A 6 11.51 -11.72 -15.92
CA MET A 6 10.55 -12.09 -14.87
C MET A 6 10.02 -13.52 -15.08
N GLU A 7 10.46 -14.21 -16.13
CA GLU A 7 10.08 -15.59 -16.40
C GLU A 7 10.58 -16.51 -15.29
N GLY A 8 9.68 -17.33 -14.74
CA GLY A 8 9.98 -18.28 -13.67
C GLY A 8 10.03 -17.70 -12.24
N MET A 9 9.81 -16.40 -12.03
CA MET A 9 9.74 -15.84 -10.67
C MET A 9 8.38 -16.07 -10.01
N SER A 10 8.39 -16.35 -8.71
CA SER A 10 7.17 -16.48 -7.91
C SER A 10 6.56 -15.11 -7.56
N LEU A 11 5.25 -15.07 -7.32
CA LEU A 11 4.55 -13.84 -6.92
C LEU A 11 5.19 -13.15 -5.69
N PRO A 12 5.54 -13.87 -4.59
CA PRO A 12 6.25 -13.26 -3.48
C PRO A 12 7.57 -12.59 -3.90
N ALA A 13 8.36 -13.24 -4.75
CA ALA A 13 9.66 -12.72 -5.17
C ALA A 13 9.54 -11.46 -6.03
N ILE A 14 8.53 -11.39 -6.92
CA ILE A 14 8.26 -10.22 -7.75
C ILE A 14 7.76 -9.06 -6.88
N PHE A 15 6.84 -9.35 -5.96
CA PHE A 15 6.31 -8.36 -5.02
C PHE A 15 7.40 -7.78 -4.12
N ASP A 16 8.26 -8.63 -3.53
CA ASP A 16 9.34 -8.18 -2.65
C ASP A 16 10.35 -7.31 -3.40
N LYS A 17 10.64 -7.62 -4.68
CA LYS A 17 11.47 -6.77 -5.54
C LYS A 17 10.83 -5.40 -5.76
N ALA A 18 9.54 -5.35 -6.09
CA ALA A 18 8.83 -4.07 -6.27
C ALA A 18 8.81 -3.25 -4.98
N ARG A 19 8.53 -3.91 -3.84
CA ARG A 19 8.49 -3.28 -2.52
C ARG A 19 9.85 -2.73 -2.08
N ARG A 20 10.96 -3.40 -2.40
CA ARG A 20 12.30 -2.86 -2.15
C ARG A 20 12.54 -1.56 -2.90
N ILE A 21 12.14 -1.50 -4.18
CA ILE A 21 12.23 -0.26 -4.97
C ILE A 21 11.37 0.83 -4.32
N HIS A 22 10.16 0.49 -3.86
CA HIS A 22 9.26 1.43 -3.17
C HIS A 22 9.87 2.01 -1.90
N ILE A 23 10.46 1.17 -1.05
CA ILE A 23 11.13 1.61 0.19
C ILE A 23 12.31 2.54 -0.14
N SER A 24 13.20 2.14 -1.05
CA SER A 24 14.33 2.98 -1.48
C SER A 24 13.88 4.30 -2.13
N ALA A 25 12.73 4.29 -2.79
CA ALA A 25 12.12 5.45 -3.41
C ALA A 25 11.47 6.44 -2.43
N SER A 26 11.19 6.01 -1.21
CA SER A 26 10.67 6.89 -0.16
C SER A 26 11.79 7.72 0.50
N ASP A 27 13.04 7.27 0.39
CA ASP A 27 14.20 7.88 1.05
C ASP A 27 15.05 8.77 0.10
N ALA A 28 14.84 8.66 -1.23
CA ALA A 28 15.61 9.37 -2.25
C ALA A 28 14.79 9.64 -3.53
N SER A 29 15.26 10.55 -4.40
CA SER A 29 14.70 10.74 -5.73
C SER A 29 14.87 9.46 -6.57
N VAL A 30 13.78 8.95 -7.12
CA VAL A 30 13.78 7.72 -7.94
C VAL A 30 14.16 8.06 -9.37
N ASP A 31 15.14 7.35 -9.94
CA ASP A 31 15.39 7.44 -11.37
C ASP A 31 14.26 6.79 -12.20
N GLN A 32 14.13 7.20 -13.46
CA GLN A 32 13.04 6.73 -14.32
C GLN A 32 13.14 5.23 -14.68
N ASP A 33 14.33 4.63 -14.59
CA ASP A 33 14.51 3.21 -14.88
C ASP A 33 13.98 2.35 -13.72
N ALA A 34 14.20 2.77 -12.48
CA ALA A 34 13.62 2.19 -11.28
C ALA A 34 12.10 2.33 -11.27
N VAL A 35 11.55 3.49 -11.67
CA VAL A 35 10.09 3.68 -11.83
C VAL A 35 9.52 2.71 -12.86
N LYS A 36 10.09 2.64 -14.06
CA LYS A 36 9.64 1.72 -15.13
C LYS A 36 9.74 0.26 -14.69
N LYS A 37 10.83 -0.10 -13.99
CA LYS A 37 11.04 -1.44 -13.43
C LYS A 37 9.99 -1.80 -12.39
N ALA A 38 9.70 -0.90 -11.45
CA ALA A 38 8.67 -1.14 -10.45
C ALA A 38 7.29 -1.30 -11.08
N CYS A 39 6.93 -0.44 -12.04
CA CYS A 39 5.69 -0.58 -12.82
C CYS A 39 5.59 -1.95 -13.52
N GLY A 40 6.69 -2.42 -14.14
CA GLY A 40 6.73 -3.74 -14.78
C GLY A 40 6.50 -4.89 -13.79
N LEU A 41 7.20 -4.86 -12.65
CA LEU A 41 7.05 -5.87 -11.59
C LEU A 41 5.62 -5.89 -11.02
N LEU A 42 5.05 -4.71 -10.74
CA LEU A 42 3.71 -4.60 -10.14
C LEU A 42 2.60 -5.02 -11.10
N ARG A 43 2.70 -4.71 -12.39
CA ARG A 43 1.77 -5.24 -13.41
C ARG A 43 1.86 -6.76 -13.49
N LYS A 44 3.05 -7.33 -13.34
CA LYS A 44 3.21 -8.79 -13.30
C LYS A 44 2.58 -9.39 -12.04
N CYS A 45 2.73 -8.75 -10.89
CA CYS A 45 2.02 -9.16 -9.67
C CYS A 45 0.51 -9.15 -9.89
N GLU A 46 -0.05 -8.09 -10.47
CA GLU A 46 -1.49 -7.96 -10.75
C GLU A 46 -2.00 -9.10 -11.64
N GLU A 47 -1.28 -9.42 -12.72
CA GLU A 47 -1.60 -10.54 -13.61
C GLU A 47 -1.60 -11.89 -12.86
N MET A 48 -0.61 -12.12 -12.00
CA MET A 48 -0.51 -13.36 -11.22
C MET A 48 -1.59 -13.46 -10.14
N ILE A 49 -1.90 -12.38 -9.45
CA ILE A 49 -2.98 -12.31 -8.46
C ILE A 49 -4.31 -12.68 -9.11
N GLY A 50 -4.61 -12.11 -10.29
CA GLY A 50 -5.83 -12.42 -11.04
C GLY A 50 -5.89 -13.88 -11.49
N LYS A 51 -4.76 -14.46 -11.94
CA LYS A 51 -4.69 -15.88 -12.34
C LYS A 51 -4.82 -16.85 -11.17
N LEU A 52 -4.28 -16.49 -10.01
CA LEU A 52 -4.36 -17.30 -8.79
C LEU A 52 -5.71 -17.16 -8.08
N GLY A 53 -6.49 -16.12 -8.41
CA GLY A 53 -7.77 -15.86 -7.76
C GLY A 53 -7.63 -15.59 -6.26
N LEU A 54 -6.57 -14.89 -5.85
CA LEU A 54 -6.23 -14.70 -4.43
C LEU A 54 -7.27 -13.92 -3.62
N PHE A 55 -8.15 -13.18 -4.30
CA PHE A 55 -9.18 -12.39 -3.68
C PHE A 55 -10.51 -12.66 -4.37
N SER A 56 -11.53 -12.97 -3.58
CA SER A 56 -12.91 -12.99 -4.03
C SER A 56 -13.58 -11.65 -3.74
N ARG A 57 -14.55 -11.26 -4.57
CA ARG A 57 -15.34 -10.04 -4.35
C ARG A 57 -16.27 -10.12 -3.13
N ASN A 58 -16.47 -11.32 -2.58
CA ASN A 58 -17.36 -11.58 -1.45
C ASN A 58 -16.61 -11.88 -0.14
N GLU A 59 -15.27 -11.82 -0.14
CA GLU A 59 -14.48 -12.07 1.07
C GLU A 59 -14.54 -10.86 2.01
N THR A 60 -14.61 -11.12 3.31
CA THR A 60 -14.34 -10.09 4.34
C THR A 60 -12.84 -10.07 4.67
N ASN A 61 -12.37 -9.03 5.37
CA ASN A 61 -10.94 -8.94 5.74
C ASN A 61 -10.44 -10.19 6.50
N ASP A 62 -11.30 -10.82 7.30
CA ASP A 62 -11.03 -12.00 8.12
C ASP A 62 -10.88 -13.29 7.32
N GLU A 63 -11.40 -13.32 6.09
CA GLU A 63 -11.30 -14.47 5.19
C GLU A 63 -9.99 -14.48 4.39
N ILE A 64 -9.27 -13.36 4.35
CA ILE A 64 -7.99 -13.24 3.63
C ILE A 64 -6.85 -13.77 4.50
N SER A 65 -6.07 -14.70 3.97
CA SER A 65 -4.87 -15.22 4.63
C SER A 65 -3.86 -14.09 4.89
N THR A 66 -3.20 -14.11 6.05
CA THR A 66 -2.17 -13.12 6.42
C THR A 66 -1.09 -12.98 5.34
N SER A 67 -0.69 -14.09 4.73
CA SER A 67 0.30 -14.13 3.63
C SER A 67 -0.15 -13.42 2.34
N SER A 68 -1.46 -13.24 2.15
CA SER A 68 -2.05 -12.64 0.96
C SER A 68 -2.38 -11.15 1.12
N LEU A 69 -2.54 -10.66 2.36
CA LEU A 69 -2.88 -9.25 2.66
C LEU A 69 -1.95 -8.25 1.95
N LYS A 70 -0.65 -8.56 1.89
CA LYS A 70 0.35 -7.69 1.24
C LYS A 70 0.04 -7.41 -0.23
N TYR A 71 -0.63 -8.33 -0.94
CA TYR A 71 -0.93 -8.16 -2.36
C TYR A 71 -2.07 -7.16 -2.63
N ILE A 72 -2.86 -6.82 -1.61
CA ILE A 72 -3.86 -5.73 -1.67
C ILE A 72 -3.19 -4.39 -2.00
N LEU A 73 -1.92 -4.21 -1.61
CA LEU A 73 -1.15 -2.99 -1.83
C LEU A 73 -0.65 -2.81 -3.28
N VAL A 74 -0.78 -3.83 -4.15
CA VAL A 74 -0.23 -3.79 -5.51
C VAL A 74 -0.79 -2.62 -6.34
N PRO A 75 -2.11 -2.37 -6.41
CA PRO A 75 -2.64 -1.25 -7.18
C PRO A 75 -2.25 0.11 -6.58
N TYR A 76 -2.09 0.21 -5.25
CA TYR A 76 -1.58 1.41 -4.58
C TYR A 76 -0.16 1.74 -5.03
N TYR A 77 0.78 0.80 -4.90
CA TYR A 77 2.16 1.00 -5.33
C TYR A 77 2.25 1.32 -6.82
N LEU A 78 1.42 0.67 -7.64
CA LEU A 78 1.40 0.92 -9.07
C LEU A 78 0.91 2.34 -9.38
N GLY A 79 -0.11 2.83 -8.67
CA GLY A 79 -0.56 4.21 -8.75
C GLY A 79 0.54 5.23 -8.42
N GLU A 80 1.30 5.01 -7.35
CA GLU A 80 2.43 5.88 -6.96
C GLU A 80 3.56 5.89 -8.00
N PHE A 81 3.92 4.73 -8.56
CA PHE A 81 4.98 4.69 -9.58
C PHE A 81 4.51 5.25 -10.94
N ILE A 82 3.25 5.03 -11.32
CA ILE A 82 2.70 5.67 -12.52
C ILE A 82 2.77 7.19 -12.39
N GLU A 83 2.37 7.73 -11.24
CA GLU A 83 2.46 9.17 -10.97
C GLU A 83 3.88 9.73 -11.15
N LYS A 84 4.90 8.98 -10.72
CA LYS A 84 6.31 9.38 -10.86
C LYS A 84 6.88 9.20 -12.27
N THR A 85 6.10 8.71 -13.23
CA THR A 85 6.56 8.49 -14.60
C THR A 85 6.61 9.81 -15.38
N THR A 86 7.74 10.08 -16.03
CA THR A 86 7.87 11.20 -16.97
C THR A 86 7.43 10.75 -18.37
N ALA A 87 6.41 11.40 -18.93
CA ALA A 87 5.90 11.17 -20.28
C ALA A 87 5.49 12.49 -20.94
N GLU A 88 5.31 12.49 -22.26
CA GLU A 88 4.88 13.69 -23.02
C GLU A 88 3.44 14.10 -22.64
N ASP A 89 2.52 13.14 -22.47
CA ASP A 89 1.17 13.42 -22.00
C ASP A 89 1.04 13.17 -20.48
N ARG A 90 1.22 14.25 -19.70
CA ARG A 90 1.03 14.21 -18.24
C ARG A 90 -0.43 13.88 -17.86
N ILE A 91 -1.42 14.29 -18.64
CA ILE A 91 -2.83 14.04 -18.32
C ILE A 91 -3.14 12.54 -18.38
N GLU A 92 -2.61 11.83 -19.37
CA GLU A 92 -2.73 10.36 -19.43
C GLU A 92 -2.11 9.67 -18.22
N ILE A 93 -0.93 10.12 -17.77
CA ILE A 93 -0.27 9.62 -16.56
C ILE A 93 -1.13 9.85 -15.31
N LEU A 94 -1.66 11.06 -15.15
CA LEU A 94 -2.54 11.40 -14.02
C LEU A 94 -3.79 10.52 -14.00
N LYS A 95 -4.42 10.30 -15.15
CA LYS A 95 -5.60 9.43 -15.27
C LYS A 95 -5.28 7.97 -14.96
N ALA A 96 -4.16 7.46 -15.47
CA ALA A 96 -3.73 6.09 -15.21
C ALA A 96 -3.40 5.85 -13.72
N SER A 97 -2.70 6.80 -13.09
CA SER A 97 -2.43 6.74 -11.65
C SER A 97 -3.72 6.79 -10.82
N GLN A 98 -4.61 7.73 -11.13
CA GLN A 98 -5.91 7.84 -10.47
C GLN A 98 -6.75 6.56 -10.62
N ALA A 99 -6.74 5.91 -11.79
CA ALA A 99 -7.47 4.67 -12.01
C ALA A 99 -6.98 3.57 -11.05
N LYS A 100 -5.67 3.40 -10.90
CA LYS A 100 -5.07 2.41 -9.98
C LYS A 100 -5.31 2.73 -8.50
N LEU A 101 -5.22 4.00 -8.12
CA LEU A 101 -5.53 4.41 -6.75
C LEU A 101 -7.03 4.23 -6.41
N LYS A 102 -7.93 4.51 -7.36
CA LYS A 102 -9.38 4.27 -7.19
C LYS A 102 -9.69 2.78 -7.10
N GLU A 103 -9.02 1.95 -7.91
CA GLU A 103 -9.13 0.49 -7.84
C GLU A 103 -8.75 -0.01 -6.44
N PHE A 104 -7.59 0.41 -5.92
CA PHE A 104 -7.16 0.09 -4.56
C PHE A 104 -8.17 0.50 -3.48
N VAL A 105 -8.60 1.77 -3.48
CA VAL A 105 -9.53 2.29 -2.46
C VAL A 105 -10.88 1.59 -2.55
N SER A 106 -11.39 1.35 -3.76
CA SER A 106 -12.64 0.62 -3.98
C SER A 106 -12.55 -0.80 -3.45
N PHE A 107 -11.46 -1.50 -3.73
CA PHE A 107 -11.25 -2.86 -3.25
C PHE A 107 -11.16 -2.90 -1.71
N CYS A 108 -10.39 -1.99 -1.09
CA CYS A 108 -10.35 -1.85 0.36
C CYS A 108 -11.72 -1.52 0.97
N GLY A 109 -12.58 -0.77 0.25
CA GLY A 109 -13.94 -0.49 0.68
C GLY A 109 -14.82 -1.75 0.69
N THR A 110 -14.72 -2.60 -0.34
CA THR A 110 -15.42 -3.89 -0.39
C THR A 110 -14.95 -4.84 0.71
N MET A 111 -13.68 -4.78 1.10
CA MET A 111 -13.10 -5.61 2.16
C MET A 111 -13.30 -5.02 3.57
N GLU A 112 -14.06 -3.92 3.72
CA GLU A 112 -14.27 -3.21 4.99
C GLU A 112 -12.95 -2.79 5.69
N LEU A 113 -11.92 -2.47 4.88
CA LEU A 113 -10.62 -1.98 5.34
C LEU A 113 -10.54 -0.44 5.39
N VAL A 114 -11.52 0.25 4.80
CA VAL A 114 -11.60 1.71 4.79
C VAL A 114 -12.24 2.18 6.10
N PRO A 115 -11.60 3.11 6.83
CA PRO A 115 -12.19 3.68 8.04
C PRO A 115 -13.56 4.34 7.80
N ASP A 116 -14.50 4.15 8.72
CA ASP A 116 -15.88 4.65 8.63
C ASP A 116 -15.97 6.16 8.37
N ASP A 117 -15.11 6.96 9.00
CA ASP A 117 -15.06 8.42 8.79
C ASP A 117 -14.65 8.81 7.37
N GLU A 118 -13.83 8.00 6.69
CA GLU A 118 -13.50 8.22 5.28
C GLU A 118 -14.69 7.82 4.37
N LEU A 119 -15.45 6.78 4.71
CA LEU A 119 -16.68 6.37 4.01
C LEU A 119 -17.78 7.44 4.13
N GLU A 120 -18.07 7.90 5.35
CA GLU A 120 -19.07 8.94 5.63
C GLU A 120 -18.74 10.26 4.92
N SER A 121 -17.46 10.64 4.90
CA SER A 121 -17.03 11.88 4.25
C SER A 121 -17.15 11.84 2.71
N SER A 122 -17.15 10.65 2.11
CA SER A 122 -17.44 10.46 0.68
C SER A 122 -18.89 10.84 0.36
N VAL A 123 -19.82 10.43 1.23
CA VAL A 123 -21.26 10.73 1.14
C VAL A 123 -21.55 12.20 1.46
N GLN A 124 -20.81 12.81 2.40
CA GLN A 124 -20.97 14.23 2.71
C GLN A 124 -20.45 15.15 1.60
N SER A 125 -19.40 14.72 0.88
CA SER A 125 -18.85 15.48 -0.25
C SER A 125 -19.86 15.66 -1.39
N THR A 126 -20.84 14.76 -1.56
CA THR A 126 -21.91 14.91 -2.55
C THR A 126 -23.00 15.90 -2.14
N ASN A 127 -23.09 16.24 -0.84
CA ASN A 127 -24.11 17.13 -0.28
C ASN A 127 -23.58 18.56 0.02
N GLY A 128 -22.34 18.85 -0.37
CA GLY A 128 -21.67 20.13 -0.12
C GLY A 128 -20.91 20.15 1.21
N SER A 129 -19.60 19.96 1.16
CA SER A 129 -18.70 20.05 2.33
C SER A 129 -18.25 21.49 2.56
N THR A 130 -18.29 21.98 3.81
CA THR A 130 -17.74 23.30 4.16
C THR A 130 -16.21 23.28 4.22
N PHE A 131 -15.56 24.45 4.18
CA PHE A 131 -14.11 24.55 4.39
C PHE A 131 -13.66 23.98 5.75
N ALA A 132 -14.51 24.08 6.77
CA ALA A 132 -14.25 23.51 8.08
C ALA A 132 -14.23 21.97 8.02
N ASP A 133 -15.17 21.36 7.29
CA ASP A 133 -15.26 19.91 7.12
C ASP A 133 -14.05 19.36 6.35
N ILE A 134 -13.65 20.04 5.27
CA ILE A 134 -12.45 19.68 4.49
C ILE A 134 -11.19 19.72 5.37
N ARG A 135 -11.06 20.75 6.20
CA ARG A 135 -9.92 20.89 7.12
C ARG A 135 -9.94 19.80 8.20
N ALA A 136 -11.09 19.54 8.80
CA ALA A 136 -11.27 18.51 9.81
C ALA A 136 -10.88 17.12 9.25
N LYS A 137 -11.32 16.81 8.03
CA LYS A 137 -10.97 15.58 7.30
C LYS A 137 -9.46 15.44 7.12
N LYS A 138 -8.77 16.48 6.65
CA LYS A 138 -7.30 16.44 6.49
C LYS A 138 -6.57 16.23 7.81
N ILE A 139 -7.05 16.85 8.89
CA ILE A 139 -6.48 16.67 10.23
C ILE A 139 -6.68 15.22 10.71
N ALA A 140 -7.88 14.67 10.54
CA ALA A 140 -8.19 13.29 10.91
C ALA A 140 -7.28 12.30 10.16
N ARG A 141 -7.17 12.46 8.83
CA ARG A 141 -6.28 11.66 8.00
C ARG A 141 -4.81 11.78 8.41
N PHE A 142 -4.32 12.99 8.68
CA PHE A 142 -2.95 13.19 9.15
C PHE A 142 -2.68 12.50 10.49
N LYS A 143 -3.60 12.62 11.45
CA LYS A 143 -3.50 11.93 12.75
C LYS A 143 -3.46 10.41 12.57
N ARG A 144 -4.30 9.87 11.68
CA ARG A 144 -4.32 8.44 11.35
C ARG A 144 -3.02 7.97 10.72
N GLN A 145 -2.46 8.73 9.77
CA GLN A 145 -1.15 8.43 9.20
C GLN A 145 -0.07 8.37 10.28
N LYS A 146 -0.04 9.36 11.19
CA LYS A 146 0.93 9.39 12.29
C LYS A 146 0.77 8.22 13.27
N ALA A 147 -0.47 7.87 13.62
CA ALA A 147 -0.75 6.73 14.47
C ALA A 147 -0.32 5.41 13.81
N ALA A 148 -0.62 5.22 12.51
CA ALA A 148 -0.22 4.04 11.76
C ALA A 148 1.32 3.95 11.60
N GLU A 149 2.00 5.07 11.35
CA GLU A 149 3.47 5.12 11.31
C GLU A 149 4.09 4.75 12.66
N SER A 150 3.57 5.29 13.78
CA SER A 150 4.03 4.93 15.14
C SER A 150 3.84 3.44 15.41
N LYS A 151 2.65 2.92 15.10
CA LYS A 151 2.31 1.52 15.33
C LYS A 151 3.20 0.56 14.52
N LEU A 152 3.47 0.88 13.25
CA LEU A 152 4.40 0.08 12.43
C LEU A 152 5.83 0.10 12.98
N LEU A 153 6.26 1.22 13.56
CA LEU A 153 7.55 1.32 14.21
C LEU A 153 7.60 0.46 15.49
N GLU A 154 6.56 0.54 16.32
CA GLU A 154 6.42 -0.26 17.55
C GLU A 154 6.45 -1.76 17.26
N ILE A 155 5.67 -2.24 16.28
CA ILE A 155 5.66 -3.65 15.84
C ILE A 155 7.06 -4.07 15.39
N LYS A 156 7.73 -3.24 14.59
CA LYS A 156 9.09 -3.53 14.11
C LYS A 156 10.08 -3.65 15.28
N GLU A 157 10.05 -2.72 16.23
CA GLU A 157 10.95 -2.76 17.38
C GLU A 157 10.65 -3.96 18.30
N GLN A 158 9.38 -4.31 18.49
CA GLN A 158 8.97 -5.49 19.25
C GLN A 158 9.51 -6.77 18.62
N LYS A 159 9.37 -6.92 17.30
CA LYS A 159 9.92 -8.05 16.53
C LYS A 159 11.45 -8.12 16.64
N GLU A 160 12.14 -6.97 16.59
CA GLU A 160 13.60 -6.93 16.77
C GLU A 160 14.03 -7.32 18.20
N ARG A 161 13.31 -6.85 19.24
CA ARG A 161 13.59 -7.21 20.65
C ARG A 161 13.43 -8.71 20.87
N ARG A 162 12.34 -9.30 20.36
CA ARG A 162 12.06 -10.75 20.42
C ARG A 162 13.11 -11.56 19.65
N GLY A 163 13.48 -11.12 18.46
CA GLY A 163 14.54 -11.74 17.65
C GLY A 163 15.93 -11.73 18.31
N ARG A 164 16.23 -10.71 19.14
CA ARG A 164 17.46 -10.68 19.95
C ARG A 164 17.39 -11.63 21.13
N SER A 165 16.26 -11.70 21.82
CA SER A 165 16.04 -12.60 22.96
C SER A 165 16.15 -14.08 22.56
N THR A 166 15.51 -14.47 21.46
CA THR A 166 15.57 -15.84 20.93
C THR A 166 16.99 -16.25 20.53
N ARG A 167 17.74 -15.36 19.84
CA ARG A 167 19.15 -15.60 19.52
C ARG A 167 20.02 -15.75 20.76
N ALA A 168 19.81 -14.92 21.78
CA ALA A 168 20.57 -14.99 23.03
C ALA A 168 20.29 -16.28 23.82
N SER A 169 19.03 -16.74 23.82
CA SER A 169 18.62 -18.00 24.46
C SER A 169 19.21 -19.22 23.74
N ALA A 170 19.15 -19.26 22.40
CA ALA A 170 19.74 -20.33 21.59
C ALA A 170 21.27 -20.46 21.72
N LEU A 171 21.95 -19.38 22.11
CA LEU A 171 23.40 -19.37 22.40
C LEU A 171 23.73 -19.90 23.80
N SER A 172 22.75 -20.01 24.71
CA SER A 172 22.97 -20.22 26.15
C SER A 172 22.43 -21.55 26.69
N THR A 173 21.66 -22.33 25.92
CA THR A 173 21.03 -23.58 26.39
C THR A 173 21.43 -24.81 25.55
N PRO A 174 21.97 -25.89 26.17
CA PRO A 174 21.92 -27.23 25.59
C PRO A 174 20.45 -27.70 25.57
N VAL A 175 20.00 -28.21 24.43
CA VAL A 175 18.61 -28.60 24.14
C VAL A 175 18.08 -29.59 25.18
N GLU A 176 17.16 -29.14 26.05
CA GLU A 176 16.25 -30.00 26.79
C GLU A 176 14.84 -29.44 26.69
N ALA A 177 13.91 -30.34 26.36
CA ALA A 177 12.58 -30.06 25.82
C ALA A 177 11.66 -29.29 26.78
N GLY A 178 10.83 -28.43 26.18
CA GLY A 178 9.77 -27.67 26.84
C GLY A 178 9.01 -26.84 25.82
N GLU A 179 8.34 -27.51 24.89
CA GLU A 179 7.32 -26.93 24.00
C GLU A 179 6.15 -26.42 24.86
N ASP A 180 5.98 -25.10 24.96
CA ASP A 180 4.66 -24.47 25.10
C ASP A 180 4.78 -22.93 24.97
N ASN A 181 4.05 -22.37 24.00
CA ASN A 181 3.67 -20.94 23.84
C ASN A 181 4.55 -19.93 23.08
N LEU A 182 5.36 -20.30 22.08
CA LEU A 182 6.09 -19.29 21.26
C LEU A 182 5.66 -19.17 19.78
N GLU A 183 4.68 -19.94 19.30
CA GLU A 183 4.47 -20.10 17.86
C GLU A 183 3.31 -19.30 17.23
N ASP A 184 2.37 -18.76 18.01
CA ASP A 184 1.17 -18.10 17.44
C ASP A 184 1.27 -16.57 17.30
N ASP A 185 2.21 -15.93 18.02
CA ASP A 185 2.30 -14.46 18.10
C ASP A 185 2.91 -13.81 16.83
N ASP A 186 3.78 -14.53 16.09
CA ASP A 186 4.40 -13.97 14.87
C ASP A 186 3.38 -13.82 13.72
N GLY A 187 2.37 -14.69 13.67
CA GLY A 187 1.31 -14.63 12.66
C GLY A 187 0.32 -13.48 12.89
N GLU A 188 -0.06 -13.25 14.15
CA GLU A 188 -0.91 -12.13 14.54
C GLU A 188 -0.20 -10.78 14.36
N GLU A 189 1.06 -10.67 14.80
CA GLU A 189 1.89 -9.48 14.59
C GLU A 189 2.09 -9.16 13.09
N GLU A 190 2.33 -10.18 12.25
CA GLU A 190 2.44 -9.99 10.80
C GLU A 190 1.11 -9.49 10.20
N ARG A 191 -0.01 -10.08 10.61
CA ARG A 191 -1.34 -9.66 10.16
C ARG A 191 -1.61 -8.20 10.53
N GLU A 192 -1.34 -7.85 11.78
CA GLU A 192 -1.50 -6.48 12.29
C GLU A 192 -0.61 -5.49 11.52
N ALA A 193 0.64 -5.86 11.22
CA ALA A 193 1.54 -5.04 10.43
C ALA A 193 1.01 -4.79 9.02
N TRP A 194 0.47 -5.81 8.35
CA TRP A 194 -0.11 -5.66 7.02
C TRP A 194 -1.37 -4.81 7.02
N LEU A 195 -2.29 -5.04 7.95
CA LEU A 195 -3.51 -4.23 8.09
C LEU A 195 -3.18 -2.77 8.40
N THR A 196 -2.20 -2.52 9.27
CA THR A 196 -1.74 -1.16 9.58
C THR A 196 -1.10 -0.50 8.35
N THR A 197 -0.32 -1.26 7.55
CA THR A 197 0.25 -0.77 6.29
C THR A 197 -0.84 -0.43 5.27
N ILE A 198 -1.89 -1.24 5.16
CA ILE A 198 -3.03 -0.98 4.28
C ILE A 198 -3.78 0.29 4.73
N SER A 199 -4.03 0.45 6.03
CA SER A 199 -4.65 1.66 6.57
C SER A 199 -3.86 2.93 6.26
N LEU A 200 -2.53 2.87 6.41
CA LEU A 200 -1.62 3.96 6.04
C LEU A 200 -1.68 4.24 4.52
N ALA A 201 -1.66 3.20 3.70
CA ALA A 201 -1.74 3.30 2.24
C ALA A 201 -3.07 3.90 1.77
N ILE A 202 -4.21 3.55 2.39
CA ILE A 202 -5.52 4.16 2.10
C ILE A 202 -5.46 5.67 2.32
N CYS A 203 -4.93 6.12 3.46
CA CYS A 203 -4.79 7.54 3.76
C CYS A 203 -3.92 8.25 2.71
N LYS A 204 -2.76 7.68 2.38
CA LYS A 204 -1.83 8.25 1.37
C LYS A 204 -2.44 8.26 -0.03
N ALA A 205 -3.15 7.20 -0.41
CA ALA A 205 -3.84 7.10 -1.69
C ALA A 205 -4.92 8.18 -1.85
N LEU A 206 -5.70 8.46 -0.80
CA LEU A 206 -6.72 9.50 -0.84
C LEU A 206 -6.12 10.91 -0.94
N ASP A 207 -5.03 11.20 -0.22
CA ASP A 207 -4.30 12.46 -0.35
C ASP A 207 -3.73 12.62 -1.76
N LEU A 208 -3.12 11.56 -2.30
CA LEU A 208 -2.58 11.57 -3.65
C LEU A 208 -3.68 11.79 -4.69
N LEU A 209 -4.82 11.09 -4.58
CA LEU A 209 -5.97 11.30 -5.46
C LEU A 209 -6.47 12.74 -5.45
N GLU A 210 -6.51 13.41 -4.30
CA GLU A 210 -6.87 14.84 -4.21
C GLU A 210 -5.87 15.73 -4.95
N MET A 211 -4.57 15.43 -4.84
CA MET A 211 -3.52 16.19 -5.54
C MET A 211 -3.60 15.99 -7.05
N LEU A 212 -3.69 14.74 -7.52
CA LEU A 212 -3.73 14.42 -8.94
C LEU A 212 -4.96 15.00 -9.64
N LYS A 213 -6.13 15.00 -8.99
CA LYS A 213 -7.34 15.63 -9.53
C LYS A 213 -7.17 17.14 -9.72
N LYS A 214 -6.52 17.82 -8.78
CA LYS A 214 -6.27 19.27 -8.88
C LYS A 214 -5.29 19.58 -10.01
N GLU A 215 -4.24 18.77 -10.14
CA GLU A 215 -3.28 18.88 -11.23
C GLU A 215 -3.95 18.65 -12.59
N GLU A 216 -4.77 17.61 -12.73
CA GLU A 216 -5.50 17.29 -13.98
C GLU A 216 -6.43 18.44 -14.40
N VAL A 217 -7.19 19.01 -13.46
CA VAL A 217 -8.07 20.17 -13.73
C VAL A 217 -7.26 21.37 -14.19
N MET A 218 -6.12 21.65 -13.54
CA MET A 218 -5.25 22.76 -13.91
C MET A 218 -4.67 22.58 -15.32
N LEU A 219 -4.15 21.39 -15.64
CA LEU A 219 -3.56 21.10 -16.95
C LEU A 219 -4.62 21.11 -18.06
N SER A 220 -5.82 20.57 -17.80
CA SER A 220 -6.92 20.60 -18.77
C SER A 220 -7.36 22.03 -19.08
N ALA A 221 -7.48 22.88 -18.05
CA ALA A 221 -7.84 24.28 -18.22
C ALA A 221 -6.77 25.11 -18.97
N ILE A 222 -5.50 24.67 -18.97
CA ILE A 222 -4.43 25.29 -19.76
C ILE A 222 -4.53 24.83 -21.22
N ARG A 223 -4.75 23.53 -21.45
CA ARG A 223 -4.90 22.95 -22.79
C ARG A 223 -6.09 23.54 -23.55
N ASP A 224 -7.22 23.75 -22.89
CA ASP A 224 -8.44 24.30 -23.51
C ASP A 224 -8.31 25.79 -23.87
N LYS A 225 -7.25 26.46 -23.43
CA LYS A 225 -6.96 27.88 -23.73
C LYS A 225 -5.94 28.08 -24.87
N GLN A 226 -5.36 26.99 -25.40
CA GLN A 226 -4.42 27.00 -26.52
C GLN A 226 -5.14 26.64 -27.82
#